data_AF-A0A9Q1C0I8-F1
#
_entry.id   AF-A0A9Q1C0I8-F1
#
_cell.length_a   1.000
_cell.length_b   1.000
_cell.length_c   1.000
_cell.angle_alpha   90.00
_cell.angle_beta   90.00
_cell.angle_gamma   90.00
#
_symmetry.space_group_name_H-M   'P 1'
#
loop_
_entity.id
_entity.type
_entity.pdbx_description
1 polymer ?
#
loop_
_entity_poly.entity_id
_entity_poly.type
_entity_poly.pdbx_seq_one_letter_code
_entity_poly.pdbx_strand_id
1 'polypeptide(L)'
;MCFIVIYIYIYIYIYIQITVESNLKIVNYLNVTLNLTNGKHQPYRKHGNDPLYININSNHPPTVLKHLSTSIAKRVSELSCDENTFHVSLEPYEKALKRKRVQC
;
A
#
# COMPACT_ATOMS: atom_id res chain seq x y z
N MET A 1 31.28 19.21 -9.72
CA MET A 1 30.51 18.01 -9.30
C MET A 1 30.40 17.84 -7.79
N CYS A 2 31.35 18.31 -6.97
CA CYS A 2 31.29 18.16 -5.50
C CYS A 2 30.15 18.96 -4.82
N PHE A 3 29.87 20.19 -5.26
CA PHE A 3 28.81 21.03 -4.68
C PHE A 3 27.38 20.47 -4.84
N ILE A 4 27.10 19.80 -5.96
CA ILE A 4 25.79 19.17 -6.20
C ILE A 4 25.58 18.00 -5.24
N VAL A 5 26.61 17.18 -5.03
CA VAL A 5 26.56 16.05 -4.09
C VAL A 5 26.36 16.55 -2.67
N ILE A 6 27.09 17.60 -2.26
CA ILE A 6 26.97 18.21 -0.93
C ILE A 6 25.57 18.82 -0.73
N TYR A 7 25.03 19.54 -1.70
CA TYR A 7 23.70 20.15 -1.61
C TYR A 7 22.57 19.11 -1.53
N ILE A 8 22.66 18.05 -2.33
CA ILE A 8 21.71 16.92 -2.27
C ILE A 8 21.80 16.22 -0.91
N TYR A 9 23.00 15.99 -0.38
CA TYR A 9 23.19 15.37 0.93
C TYR A 9 22.61 16.24 2.07
N ILE A 10 22.85 17.55 2.03
CA ILE A 10 22.31 18.51 3.00
C ILE A 10 20.77 18.54 2.95
N TYR A 11 20.19 18.62 1.75
CA TYR A 11 18.73 18.67 1.58
C TYR A 11 18.06 17.39 2.06
N ILE A 12 18.64 16.22 1.74
CA ILE A 12 18.14 14.93 2.22
C ILE A 12 18.19 14.86 3.75
N TYR A 13 19.30 15.28 4.38
CA TYR A 13 19.47 15.19 5.83
C TYR A 13 18.50 16.10 6.61
N ILE A 14 18.17 17.28 6.05
CA ILE A 14 17.26 18.24 6.69
C ILE A 14 15.80 17.81 6.59
N TYR A 15 15.41 17.12 5.52
CA TYR A 15 13.99 16.80 5.24
C TYR A 15 13.62 15.33 5.45
N ILE A 16 14.59 14.41 5.43
CA ILE A 16 14.37 12.96 5.50
C ILE A 16 15.41 12.35 6.44
N GLN A 17 14.95 11.85 7.59
CA GLN A 17 15.77 11.01 8.45
C GLN A 17 15.93 9.63 7.78
N ILE A 18 17.13 9.32 7.31
CA ILE A 18 17.46 8.00 6.72
C ILE A 18 17.96 7.08 7.82
N THR A 19 17.31 5.94 7.99
CA THR A 19 17.80 4.83 8.80
C THR A 19 18.35 3.75 7.88
N VAL A 20 19.54 3.21 8.20
CA VAL A 20 20.14 2.08 7.49
C VAL A 20 20.00 0.85 8.37
N GLU A 21 19.15 -0.07 7.94
CA GLU A 21 18.94 -1.36 8.60
C GLU A 21 19.49 -2.47 7.71
N SER A 22 20.20 -3.42 8.32
CA SER A 22 20.84 -4.53 7.61
C SER A 22 20.33 -5.88 8.12
N ASN A 23 20.50 -6.94 7.33
CA ASN A 23 20.12 -8.31 7.69
C ASN A 23 18.62 -8.52 7.99
N LEU A 24 17.75 -7.67 7.42
CA LEU A 24 16.31 -7.82 7.51
C LEU A 24 15.85 -9.03 6.68
N LYS A 25 15.08 -9.93 7.29
CA LYS A 25 14.46 -11.07 6.59
C LYS A 25 13.11 -10.73 5.96
N ILE A 26 12.47 -9.66 6.44
CA ILE A 26 11.18 -9.16 5.97
C ILE A 26 11.38 -7.69 5.64
N VAL A 27 11.01 -7.29 4.43
CA VAL A 27 11.15 -5.90 3.98
C VAL A 27 9.86 -5.44 3.31
N ASN A 28 9.49 -4.19 3.59
CA ASN A 28 8.39 -3.51 2.92
C ASN A 28 8.97 -2.60 1.84
N TYR A 29 8.54 -2.78 0.60
CA TYR A 29 8.96 -1.95 -0.52
C TYR A 29 7.73 -1.49 -1.31
N LEU A 30 7.45 -0.19 -1.26
CA LEU A 30 6.29 0.44 -1.89
C LEU A 30 4.97 -0.23 -1.48
N ASN A 31 4.46 -1.13 -2.33
CA ASN A 31 3.19 -1.81 -2.24
C ASN A 31 3.32 -3.32 -1.97
N VAL A 32 4.53 -3.84 -1.74
CA VAL A 32 4.76 -5.26 -1.45
C VAL A 32 5.59 -5.46 -0.17
N THR A 33 5.26 -6.49 0.59
CA THR A 33 6.07 -7.05 1.66
C THR A 33 6.70 -8.33 1.13
N LEU A 34 8.03 -8.43 1.21
CA LEU A 34 8.79 -9.62 0.84
C LEU A 34 9.29 -10.30 2.10
N ASN A 35 9.12 -11.62 2.19
CA ASN A 35 9.61 -12.44 3.30
C ASN A 35 10.59 -13.49 2.76
N LEU A 36 11.88 -13.30 3.06
CA LEU A 36 12.96 -14.18 2.63
C LEU A 36 12.99 -15.51 3.39
N THR A 37 12.32 -15.60 4.55
CA THR A 37 12.29 -16.82 5.36
C THR A 37 11.46 -17.92 4.69
N ASN A 38 10.37 -17.54 4.03
CA ASN A 38 9.45 -18.46 3.38
C ASN A 38 9.32 -18.23 1.86
N GLY A 39 10.01 -17.24 1.31
CA GLY A 39 9.97 -16.88 -0.10
C GLY A 39 8.64 -16.25 -0.57
N LYS A 40 7.76 -15.86 0.36
CA LYS A 40 6.44 -15.32 0.04
C LYS A 40 6.47 -13.80 -0.13
N HIS A 41 5.50 -13.31 -0.90
CA HIS A 41 5.24 -11.89 -1.06
C HIS A 41 3.75 -11.59 -0.91
N GLN A 42 3.42 -10.41 -0.39
CA GLN A 42 2.03 -10.00 -0.18
C GLN A 42 1.89 -8.48 -0.29
N PRO A 43 0.68 -7.95 -0.51
CA PRO A 43 0.44 -6.50 -0.51
C PRO A 43 0.87 -5.86 0.82
N TYR A 44 1.65 -4.79 0.75
CA TYR A 44 1.99 -3.96 1.91
C TYR A 44 0.97 -2.84 2.08
N ARG A 45 0.57 -2.59 3.33
CA ARG A 45 -0.23 -1.43 3.73
C ARG A 45 0.44 -0.73 4.91
N LYS A 46 0.65 0.58 4.77
CA LYS A 46 1.22 1.41 5.83
C LYS A 46 0.27 1.43 7.02
N HIS A 47 0.83 1.30 8.23
CA HIS A 47 0.06 1.39 9.47
C HIS A 47 -0.73 2.71 9.54
N GLY A 48 -1.99 2.64 10.00
CA GLY A 48 -2.90 3.78 10.11
C GLY A 48 -3.56 4.25 8.81
N ASN A 49 -3.27 3.63 7.66
CA ASN A 49 -3.80 4.05 6.35
C ASN A 49 -4.92 3.12 5.86
N ASP A 50 -5.97 2.92 6.66
CA ASP A 50 -7.10 2.02 6.38
C ASP A 50 -7.91 2.43 5.13
N PRO A 51 -8.46 1.46 4.35
CA PRO A 51 -9.21 1.82 3.16
C PRO A 51 -10.56 2.43 3.57
N LEU A 52 -10.97 3.46 2.85
CA LEU A 52 -12.25 4.15 3.05
C LEU A 52 -13.24 3.78 1.96
N TYR A 53 -14.51 3.71 2.33
CA TYR A 53 -15.58 3.52 1.37
C TYR A 53 -15.86 4.82 0.61
N ILE A 54 -16.01 4.73 -0.72
CA ILE A 54 -16.41 5.84 -1.58
C ILE A 54 -17.82 5.56 -2.12
N ASN A 55 -18.73 6.51 -1.91
CA ASN A 55 -20.08 6.43 -2.45
C ASN A 55 -20.07 6.68 -3.97
N ILE A 56 -20.89 5.93 -4.72
CA ILE A 56 -21.08 6.14 -6.16
C ILE A 56 -21.64 7.54 -6.49
N ASN A 57 -22.34 8.17 -5.54
CA ASN A 57 -22.87 9.53 -5.67
C ASN A 57 -21.90 10.62 -5.17
N SER A 58 -20.63 10.27 -4.91
CA SER A 58 -19.61 11.27 -4.54
C SER A 58 -19.29 12.18 -5.72
N ASN A 59 -18.65 13.32 -5.45
CA ASN A 59 -18.25 14.30 -6.46
C ASN A 59 -17.01 13.90 -7.28
N HIS A 60 -16.57 12.63 -7.20
CA HIS A 60 -15.42 12.15 -7.94
C HIS A 60 -15.73 11.99 -9.44
N PRO A 61 -14.73 12.13 -10.33
CA PRO A 61 -14.94 11.92 -11.75
C PRO A 61 -15.49 10.51 -12.06
N PRO A 62 -16.46 10.37 -13.00
CA PRO A 62 -17.09 9.08 -13.31
C PRO A 62 -16.09 7.99 -13.71
N THR A 63 -15.01 8.37 -14.41
CA THR A 63 -13.92 7.47 -14.80
C THR A 63 -13.23 6.87 -13.57
N VAL A 64 -12.95 7.67 -12.54
CA VAL A 64 -12.33 7.19 -11.30
C VAL A 64 -13.24 6.18 -10.61
N LEU A 65 -14.52 6.51 -10.46
CA LEU A 65 -15.51 5.61 -9.82
C LEU A 65 -15.65 4.29 -10.57
N LYS A 66 -15.66 4.33 -11.91
CA LYS A 66 -15.77 3.13 -12.76
C LYS A 66 -14.56 2.21 -12.67
N HIS A 67 -13.35 2.78 -12.61
CA HIS A 67 -12.12 1.99 -12.63
C HIS A 67 -11.62 1.57 -11.25
N LEU A 68 -12.05 2.24 -10.17
CA LEU A 68 -11.54 2.03 -8.82
C LEU A 68 -11.66 0.56 -8.37
N SER A 69 -12.83 -0.05 -8.55
CA SER A 69 -13.08 -1.44 -8.13
C SER A 69 -12.17 -2.43 -8.86
N THR A 70 -12.09 -2.32 -10.19
CA THR A 70 -11.24 -3.16 -11.03
C THR A 70 -9.76 -2.96 -10.70
N SER A 71 -9.31 -1.72 -10.50
CA SER A 71 -7.92 -1.43 -10.15
C SER A 71 -7.53 -1.97 -8.77
N ILE A 72 -8.43 -1.91 -7.78
CA ILE A 72 -8.19 -2.51 -6.46
C ILE A 72 -8.12 -4.02 -6.57
N ALA A 73 -9.10 -4.66 -7.21
CA ALA A 73 -9.14 -6.11 -7.38
C ALA A 73 -7.90 -6.64 -8.10
N LYS A 74 -7.52 -5.99 -9.21
CA LYS A 74 -6.30 -6.31 -9.96
C LYS A 74 -5.07 -6.22 -9.08
N ARG A 75 -4.91 -5.14 -8.31
CA ARG A 75 -3.76 -4.96 -7.41
C ARG A 75 -3.69 -6.06 -6.34
N VAL A 76 -4.82 -6.40 -5.70
CA VAL A 76 -4.84 -7.44 -4.67
C VAL A 76 -4.49 -8.80 -5.29
N SER A 77 -4.99 -9.10 -6.48
CA SER A 77 -4.68 -10.34 -7.19
C SER A 77 -3.22 -10.42 -7.63
N GLU A 78 -2.65 -9.35 -8.20
CA GLU A 78 -1.28 -9.36 -8.73
C GLU A 78 -0.20 -9.39 -7.65
N LEU A 79 -0.48 -8.85 -6.47
CA LEU A 79 0.49 -8.73 -5.38
C LEU A 79 0.39 -9.86 -4.34
N SER A 80 -0.63 -10.72 -4.43
CA SER A 80 -0.80 -11.87 -3.53
C SER A 80 -0.15 -13.09 -4.14
N CYS A 81 0.78 -13.74 -3.42
CA CYS A 81 1.50 -14.89 -3.95
C CYS A 81 0.69 -16.20 -3.91
N ASP A 82 -0.32 -16.27 -3.04
CA ASP A 82 -1.17 -17.45 -2.87
C ASP A 82 -2.59 -17.08 -2.39
N GLU A 83 -3.49 -18.06 -2.44
CA GLU A 83 -4.90 -17.90 -2.06
C GLU A 83 -5.08 -17.36 -0.63
N ASN A 84 -4.28 -17.85 0.32
CA ASN A 84 -4.38 -17.39 1.71
C ASN A 84 -3.98 -15.91 1.83
N THR A 85 -2.87 -15.50 1.18
CA THR A 85 -2.46 -14.09 1.14
C THR A 85 -3.49 -13.20 0.45
N PHE A 86 -4.17 -13.71 -0.57
CA PHE A 86 -5.25 -13.00 -1.27
C PHE A 86 -6.45 -12.73 -0.33
N HIS A 87 -6.92 -13.75 0.39
CA HIS A 87 -8.04 -13.60 1.33
C HIS A 87 -7.71 -12.67 2.50
N VAL A 88 -6.51 -12.78 3.08
CA VAL A 88 -6.06 -11.85 4.13
C VAL A 88 -6.00 -10.41 3.61
N SER A 89 -5.53 -10.23 2.37
CA SER A 89 -5.42 -8.90 1.76
C SER A 89 -6.77 -8.28 1.39
N LEU A 90 -7.81 -9.09 1.24
CA LEU A 90 -9.18 -8.67 0.96
C LEU A 90 -9.90 -8.10 2.20
N GLU A 91 -9.61 -8.64 3.38
CA GLU A 91 -10.30 -8.34 4.63
C GLU A 91 -10.45 -6.83 4.91
N PRO A 92 -9.42 -5.97 4.75
CA PRO A 92 -9.55 -4.54 5.00
C PRO A 92 -10.59 -3.87 4.09
N TYR A 93 -10.67 -4.29 2.83
CA TYR A 93 -11.63 -3.74 1.86
C TYR A 93 -13.06 -4.19 2.18
N GLU A 94 -13.24 -5.46 2.54
CA GLU A 94 -14.54 -5.96 2.98
C GLU A 94 -15.04 -5.24 4.24
N LYS A 95 -14.14 -4.98 5.18
CA LYS A 95 -14.45 -4.22 6.40
C LYS A 95 -14.87 -2.79 6.06
N ALA A 96 -14.20 -2.13 5.13
CA ALA A 96 -14.60 -0.80 4.65
C ALA A 96 -15.99 -0.81 4.00
N LEU A 97 -16.29 -1.83 3.18
CA LEU A 97 -17.61 -2.01 2.57
C LEU A 97 -18.70 -2.29 3.61
N LYS A 98 -18.41 -3.09 4.64
CA LYS A 98 -19.33 -3.39 5.75
C LYS A 98 -19.60 -2.17 6.63
N ARG A 99 -18.60 -1.34 6.91
CA ARG A 99 -18.76 -0.09 7.70
C ARG A 99 -19.82 0.84 7.09
N LYS A 100 -19.90 0.92 5.75
CA LYS A 100 -20.99 1.64 5.08
C LYS A 100 -22.39 1.14 5.49
N ARG A 101 -22.56 -0.16 5.72
CA ARG A 101 -23.86 -0.77 6.05
C ARG A 101 -24.32 -0.52 7.49
N VAL A 102 -23.42 -0.10 8.38
CA VAL A 102 -23.71 0.12 9.82
C VAL A 102 -24.03 1.60 10.12
N GLN A 103 -23.79 2.50 9.17
CA GLN A 103 -24.02 3.95 9.35
C GLN A 103 -25.31 4.43 8.66
N CYS A 104 -26.26 3.51 8.44
CA CYS A 104 -27.62 3.82 7.99
C CYS A 104 -28.58 3.85 9.19
#